data_AF-A0A820HL80-F1
#
_entry.id   AF-A0A820HL80-F1
#
_cell.length_a   1.000
_cell.length_b   1.000
_cell.length_c   1.000
_cell.angle_alpha   90.00
_cell.angle_beta   90.00
_cell.angle_gamma   90.00
#
_symmetry.space_group_name_H-M   'P 1'
#
loop_
_entity.id
_entity.type
_entity.pdbx_description
1 polymer ?
#
loop_
_entity_poly.entity_id
_entity_poly.type
_entity_poly.pdbx_seq_one_letter_code
_entity_poly.pdbx_strand_id
1 'polypeptide(L)' 'MHDQIPWRLDWREVCDGKVDCWPFPIDEKDCEKLEENECELNEYRYLNGQCGAKAFLLDDTLSPDCLDRTDESIQ' A
#
# COMPACT_ATOMS: atom_id res chain seq x y z
N MET A 1 0.92 1.09 27.34
CA MET A 1 1.04 2.53 27.04
C MET A 1 1.24 2.68 25.55
N HIS A 2 0.14 2.90 24.82
CA HIS A 2 -0.06 3.95 23.82
C HIS A 2 -1.54 3.84 23.39
N ASP A 3 -2.30 4.83 23.86
CA ASP A 3 -3.47 5.48 23.26
C ASP A 3 -4.61 4.63 22.69
N GLN A 4 -5.66 4.53 23.52
CA GLN A 4 -7.02 4.33 23.05
C GLN A 4 -7.52 5.59 22.34
N ILE A 5 -7.56 5.56 21.01
CA ILE A 5 -8.47 6.37 20.20
C ILE A 5 -9.47 5.39 19.62
N PRO A 6 -10.71 5.30 20.13
CA PRO A 6 -11.64 4.20 19.84
C PRO A 6 -12.24 4.20 18.42
N TRP A 7 -11.68 5.00 17.51
CA TRP A 7 -12.20 5.23 16.16
C TRP A 7 -11.11 5.21 15.07
N ARG A 8 -9.94 4.61 15.34
CA ARG A 8 -8.92 4.39 14.31
C ARG A 8 -8.64 2.91 14.21
N LEU A 9 -8.98 2.35 13.06
CA LEU A 9 -8.57 1.00 12.68
C LEU A 9 -7.06 0.96 12.44
N ASP A 10 -6.43 -0.11 12.90
CA ASP A 10 -5.12 -0.54 12.41
C ASP A 10 -5.29 -1.10 10.99
N TRP A 11 -4.26 -0.99 10.14
CA TRP A 11 -4.32 -1.54 8.78
C TRP A 11 -4.55 -3.06 8.76
N ARG A 12 -4.19 -3.75 9.85
CA ARG A 12 -4.43 -5.19 10.05
C ARG A 12 -5.88 -5.55 10.34
N GLU A 13 -6.70 -4.54 10.64
CA GLU A 13 -8.15 -4.66 10.92
C GLU A 13 -8.99 -4.26 9.69
N VAL A 14 -8.34 -4.04 8.53
CA VAL A 14 -9.02 -3.82 7.25
C VAL A 14 -8.90 -5.09 6.44
N CYS A 15 -10.02 -5.63 5.96
CA CYS A 15 -10.11 -6.86 5.20
C CYS A 15 -9.52 -8.07 5.94
N ASP A 16 -9.80 -8.15 7.25
CA ASP A 16 -9.33 -9.21 8.14
C ASP A 16 -10.40 -10.29 8.40
N GLY A 17 -11.59 -10.12 7.81
CA GLY A 17 -12.76 -10.98 7.98
C GLY A 17 -13.64 -10.64 9.18
N LYS A 18 -13.33 -9.58 9.95
CA LYS A 18 -14.13 -9.08 11.07
C LYS A 18 -14.68 -7.70 10.77
N VAL A 19 -15.95 -7.48 11.14
CA VAL A 19 -16.56 -6.15 11.03
C VAL A 19 -16.24 -5.37 12.30
N ASP A 20 -15.27 -4.48 12.19
CA ASP A 20 -14.87 -3.52 13.21
C ASP A 20 -15.55 -2.15 12.99
N CYS A 21 -15.95 -1.80 11.75
CA CYS A 21 -16.76 -0.61 11.47
C CYS A 21 -18.28 -0.88 11.53
N TRP A 22 -18.99 -0.17 12.43
CA TRP A 22 -20.45 -0.24 12.57
C TRP A 22 -21.09 1.16 12.56
N PRO A 23 -22.27 1.36 11.95
CA PRO A 23 -23.16 0.38 11.29
C PRO A 23 -22.80 0.03 9.85
N PHE A 24 -21.77 0.67 9.30
CA PHE A 24 -21.33 0.41 7.93
C PHE A 24 -20.01 -0.37 7.96
N PRO A 25 -20.01 -1.65 7.53
CA PRO A 25 -18.81 -2.48 7.46
C PRO A 25 -17.97 -2.04 6.27
N ILE A 26 -17.30 -0.89 6.39
CA ILE A 26 -16.49 -0.28 5.31
C ILE A 26 -15.07 -0.85 5.27
N ASP A 27 -14.60 -1.33 6.41
CA ASP A 27 -13.36 -2.08 6.61
C ASP A 27 -13.30 -3.40 5.85
N GLU A 28 -14.44 -4.06 5.69
CA GLU A 28 -14.56 -5.36 5.02
C GLU A 28 -15.17 -5.26 3.60
N LYS A 29 -15.12 -4.08 2.98
CA LYS A 29 -15.65 -3.83 1.64
C LYS A 29 -14.54 -3.59 0.63
N ASP A 30 -14.81 -3.99 -0.60
CA ASP A 30 -13.92 -3.82 -1.74
C ASP A 30 -12.48 -4.33 -1.47
N CYS A 31 -12.36 -5.40 -0.67
CA CYS A 31 -11.07 -6.00 -0.30
C CYS A 31 -10.29 -6.48 -1.51
N GLU A 32 -10.99 -6.89 -2.57
CA GLU A 32 -10.40 -7.23 -3.85
C GLU A 32 -9.57 -6.08 -4.42
N LYS A 33 -9.92 -4.81 -4.18
CA LYS A 33 -9.13 -3.67 -4.66
C LYS A 33 -7.78 -3.54 -3.93
N LEU A 34 -7.72 -4.00 -2.68
CA LEU A 34 -6.46 -4.07 -1.93
C LEU A 34 -5.62 -5.27 -2.37
N GLU A 35 -6.27 -6.37 -2.74
CA GLU A 35 -5.62 -7.61 -3.17
C GLU A 35 -5.21 -7.62 -4.64
N GLU A 36 -5.89 -6.86 -5.50
CA GLU A 36 -5.61 -6.77 -6.93
C GLU A 36 -4.14 -6.39 -7.13
N ASN A 37 -3.60 -5.43 -6.36
CA ASN A 37 -2.16 -5.07 -6.33
C ASN A 37 -1.52 -5.06 -7.74
N GLU A 38 -2.32 -4.70 -8.75
CA GLU A 38 -1.92 -4.54 -10.13
C GLU A 38 -1.66 -3.06 -10.32
N CYS A 39 -0.43 -2.72 -10.68
CA CYS A 39 -0.09 -1.35 -11.03
C CYS A 39 -0.67 -1.00 -12.40
N GLU A 40 -0.89 0.29 -12.64
CA GLU A 40 -1.35 0.76 -13.95
C GLU A 40 -0.33 0.44 -15.07
N LEU A 41 -0.75 0.46 -16.33
CA LEU A 41 0.11 0.13 -17.49
C LEU A 41 1.40 0.98 -17.56
N ASN A 42 1.38 2.20 -17.05
CA ASN A 42 2.50 3.15 -16.99
C ASN A 42 3.28 3.10 -15.66
N GLU A 43 2.94 2.17 -14.77
CA GLU A 43 3.57 2.00 -13.46
C GLU A 43 4.39 0.71 -13.38
N TYR A 44 5.38 0.75 -12.50
CA TYR A 44 6.24 -0.37 -12.15
C TYR A 44 5.96 -0.78 -10.71
N ARG A 45 5.89 -2.09 -10.48
CA ARG A 45 5.74 -2.66 -9.13
C ARG A 45 7.10 -2.90 -8.51
N TYR A 46 7.44 -2.12 -7.50
CA TYR A 46 8.64 -2.25 -6.69
C TYR A 46 8.62 -3.55 -5.86
N LEU A 47 9.76 -3.98 -5.31
CA LEU A 47 9.87 -5.29 -4.64
C LEU A 47 9.02 -5.36 -3.36
N ASN A 48 8.81 -4.23 -2.70
CA ASN A 48 7.92 -4.08 -1.54
C ASN A 48 6.42 -4.05 -1.91
N GLY A 49 6.08 -4.17 -3.20
CA GLY A 49 4.71 -4.16 -3.70
C GLY A 49 4.11 -2.78 -3.92
N GLN A 50 4.89 -1.70 -3.76
CA GLN A 50 4.46 -0.34 -4.14
C GLN A 50 4.41 -0.20 -5.67
N CYS A 51 3.49 0.64 -6.16
CA CYS A 51 3.44 1.06 -7.56
C CYS A 51 4.01 2.47 -7.69
N GLY A 52 4.87 2.69 -8.68
CA GLY A 52 5.36 4.02 -9.03
C GLY A 52 5.50 4.18 -10.54
N ALA A 53 5.56 5.41 -11.04
CA ALA A 53 5.63 5.63 -12.47
C ALA A 53 6.93 5.06 -13.05
N LYS A 54 6.86 4.39 -14.20
CA LYS A 54 8.05 3.84 -14.90
C LYS A 54 9.10 4.90 -15.24
N ALA A 55 8.70 6.18 -15.27
CA ALA A 55 9.60 7.30 -15.50
C ALA A 55 10.62 7.50 -14.36
N PHE A 56 10.31 7.01 -13.16
CA PHE A 56 11.14 7.07 -11.94
C PHE A 56 11.99 5.81 -11.75
N LEU A 57 12.29 5.08 -12.82
CA LEU A 57 13.20 3.95 -12.75
C LEU A 57 14.59 4.40 -13.18
N LEU A 58 15.55 4.33 -12.26
CA LEU A 58 16.94 4.70 -12.50
C LEU A 58 17.10 6.15 -12.97
N ASP A 59 16.27 7.06 -12.46
CA ASP A 59 16.28 8.46 -12.88
C ASP A 59 17.22 9.31 -12.02
N ASP A 60 17.20 9.12 -10.69
CA ASP A 60 18.10 9.75 -9.73
C ASP A 60 18.48 8.83 -8.56
N THR A 61 19.65 8.20 -8.67
CA THR A 61 20.21 7.28 -7.65
C THR A 61 20.37 7.88 -6.24
N LEU A 62 20.35 9.22 -6.11
CA LEU A 62 20.47 9.91 -4.82
C LEU A 62 19.09 10.27 -4.22
N SER A 63 18.01 10.11 -4.98
CA SER A 63 16.64 10.46 -4.60
C SER A 63 15.67 9.32 -4.94
N PRO A 64 15.73 8.18 -4.21
CA PRO A 64 14.79 7.08 -4.43
C PRO A 64 13.35 7.50 -4.15
N ASP A 65 12.46 7.20 -5.09
CA ASP A 65 11.02 7.43 -5.04
C ASP A 65 10.27 6.32 -4.29
N CYS A 66 10.81 5.11 -4.28
CA CYS A 66 10.22 3.98 -3.55
C CYS A 66 10.86 3.75 -2.18
N LEU A 67 10.08 3.24 -1.21
CA LEU A 67 10.52 3.06 0.18
C LEU A 67 11.64 2.00 0.32
N ASP A 68 11.67 1.03 -0.58
CA ASP A 68 12.69 -0.02 -0.61
C ASP A 68 13.90 0.33 -1.51
N ARG A 69 13.85 1.50 -2.19
CA ARG A 69 14.90 2.04 -3.06
C ARG A 69 15.25 1.14 -4.26
N THR A 70 14.32 0.25 -4.62
CA THR A 70 14.51 -0.73 -5.70
C THR A 70 14.34 -0.14 -7.09
N ASP A 71 13.76 1.05 -7.18
CA ASP A 71 13.80 1.92 -8.36
C ASP A 71 15.22 2.26 -8.81
N GLU A 72 16.12 2.50 -7.86
CA GLU A 72 17.47 2.99 -8.12
C GLU A 72 18.55 1.91 -8.09
N SER A 73 18.18 0.66 -7.82
CA SER A 73 19.10 -0.47 -7.81
C SER A 73 18.62 -1.59 -8.72
N ILE A 74 19.34 -1.84 -9.82
CA ILE A 74 19.19 -3.08 -10.57
C ILE A 74 19.80 -4.20 -9.71
N GLN A 75 18.94 -5.00 -9.08
CA GLN A 75 19.37 -6.19 -8.36
C GLN A 75 19.56 -7.39 -9.31
#